data_AF-D0LQW9-F1
#
_entry.id   AF-D0LQW9-F1
#
_cell.length_a   1.000
_cell.length_b   1.000
_cell.length_c   1.000
_cell.angle_alpha   90.00
_cell.angle_beta   90.00
_cell.angle_gamma   90.00
#
_symmetry.space_group_name_H-M   'P 1'
#
loop_
_entity.id
_entity.type
_entity.pdbx_description
1 polymer ?
#
loop_
_entity_poly.entity_id
_entity_poly.type
_entity_poly.pdbx_seq_one_letter_code
_entity_poly.pdbx_strand_id
1 'polypeptide(L)'
;MTRPMKLSKRKTRRSFPAEYKAEIVRLCVETGRSPNAVAVEMGLTPSAVRNWVKQAKVDAGGGGQGALMSEERDELRALRKEMRKLRQENELLKKAAAFFAREGMS
;
A
#
# COMPACT_ATOMS: atom_id res chain seq x y z
N MET A 1 -33.90 -13.67 -8.16
CA MET A 1 -32.76 -14.60 -8.34
C MET A 1 -31.45 -13.81 -8.22
N THR A 2 -30.76 -13.89 -7.09
CA THR A 2 -29.48 -13.17 -6.88
C THR A 2 -28.34 -14.01 -7.43
N ARG A 3 -27.67 -13.52 -8.47
CA ARG A 3 -26.57 -14.22 -9.16
C ARG A 3 -25.35 -14.27 -8.21
N PRO A 4 -24.82 -15.45 -7.84
CA PRO A 4 -23.70 -15.51 -6.91
C PRO A 4 -22.43 -14.93 -7.57
N MET A 5 -21.83 -13.91 -6.95
CA MET A 5 -20.53 -13.41 -7.37
C MET A 5 -19.45 -14.47 -7.09
N LYS A 6 -18.88 -15.04 -8.15
CA LYS A 6 -17.67 -15.87 -8.04
C LYS A 6 -16.53 -15.02 -7.46
N LEU A 7 -16.09 -15.30 -6.24
CA LEU A 7 -14.85 -14.73 -5.70
C LEU A 7 -13.66 -15.25 -6.52
N SER A 8 -13.15 -14.40 -7.42
CA SER A 8 -11.91 -14.67 -8.15
C SER A 8 -10.71 -14.66 -7.19
N LYS A 9 -9.90 -15.73 -7.21
CA LYS A 9 -8.64 -15.82 -6.45
C LYS A 9 -7.75 -14.64 -6.82
N ARG A 10 -7.48 -13.75 -5.86
CA ARG A 10 -6.68 -12.53 -6.09
C ARG A 10 -5.24 -12.94 -6.43
N LYS A 11 -4.81 -12.72 -7.68
CA LYS A 11 -3.44 -13.00 -8.12
C LYS A 11 -2.45 -12.25 -7.21
N THR A 12 -1.44 -12.95 -6.71
CA THR A 12 -0.37 -12.38 -5.88
C THR A 12 0.30 -11.26 -6.67
N ARG A 13 0.40 -10.07 -6.07
CA ARG A 13 1.06 -8.94 -6.75
C ARG A 13 2.55 -9.20 -6.82
N ARG A 14 3.13 -9.05 -8.02
CA ARG A 14 4.58 -8.99 -8.18
C ARG A 14 5.11 -7.81 -7.37
N SER A 15 6.13 -8.08 -6.55
CA SER A 15 6.89 -7.04 -5.85
C SER A 15 8.23 -6.88 -6.53
N PHE A 16 8.70 -5.65 -6.65
CA PHE A 16 9.99 -5.32 -7.21
C PHE A 16 10.85 -4.64 -6.13
N PRO A 17 12.17 -4.90 -6.10
CA PRO A 17 13.10 -4.19 -5.22
C PRO A 17 13.01 -2.67 -5.41
N ALA A 18 13.30 -1.90 -4.35
CA ALA A 18 13.28 -0.45 -4.41
C ALA A 18 14.32 0.10 -5.41
N GLU A 19 15.53 -0.46 -5.39
CA GLU A 19 16.63 -0.13 -6.29
C GLU A 19 16.23 -0.32 -7.77
N TYR A 20 15.62 -1.45 -8.10
CA TYR A 20 15.15 -1.71 -9.46
C TYR A 20 14.10 -0.70 -9.92
N LYS A 21 13.15 -0.32 -9.04
CA LYS A 21 12.17 0.72 -9.36
C LYS A 21 12.86 2.07 -9.58
N ALA A 22 13.85 2.42 -8.76
CA ALA A 22 14.59 3.66 -8.86
C ALA A 22 15.38 3.74 -10.17
N GLU A 23 16.02 2.64 -10.59
CA GLU A 23 16.72 2.54 -11.87
C GLU A 23 15.77 2.75 -13.06
N ILE A 24 14.61 2.10 -13.06
CA ILE A 24 13.60 2.27 -14.11
C ILE A 24 13.07 3.72 -14.16
N VAL A 25 12.83 4.33 -13.00
CA VAL A 25 12.43 5.75 -12.93
C VAL A 25 13.53 6.64 -13.47
N ARG A 26 14.78 6.44 -13.05
CA ARG A 26 15.96 7.18 -13.50
C ARG A 26 16.10 7.11 -15.01
N LEU A 27 15.98 5.91 -15.58
CA LEU A 27 15.98 5.68 -17.02
C LEU A 27 14.92 6.54 -17.72
N CYS A 28 13.68 6.57 -17.21
CA CYS A 28 12.61 7.38 -17.80
C CYS A 28 12.89 8.90 -17.72
N VAL A 29 13.43 9.36 -16.58
CA VAL A 29 13.63 10.79 -16.30
C VAL A 29 14.86 11.33 -17.04
N GLU A 30 16.00 10.63 -16.98
CA GLU A 30 17.26 11.10 -17.58
C GLU A 30 17.25 11.00 -19.11
N THR A 31 16.66 9.93 -19.65
CA THR A 31 16.65 9.71 -21.12
C THR A 31 15.42 10.29 -21.81
N GLY A 32 14.43 10.78 -21.06
CA GLY A 32 13.15 11.25 -21.59
C GLY A 32 12.29 10.17 -22.25
N ARG A 33 12.67 8.89 -22.13
CA ARG A 33 11.93 7.78 -22.72
C ARG A 33 10.54 7.65 -22.12
N SER A 34 9.56 7.30 -22.96
CA SER A 34 8.19 7.11 -22.48
C SER A 34 8.11 5.92 -21.50
N PRO A 35 7.33 6.03 -20.42
CA PRO A 35 7.08 4.91 -19.50
C PRO A 35 6.54 3.65 -20.18
N ASN A 36 5.83 3.81 -21.31
CA ASN A 36 5.31 2.68 -22.08
C ASN A 36 6.43 1.92 -22.79
N ALA A 37 7.36 2.63 -23.43
CA ALA A 37 8.48 2.01 -24.13
C ALA A 37 9.39 1.26 -23.15
N VAL A 38 9.75 1.91 -22.04
CA VAL A 38 10.55 1.29 -20.97
C VAL A 38 9.84 0.08 -20.37
N ALA A 39 8.52 0.14 -20.20
CA ALA A 39 7.76 -1.00 -19.70
C ALA A 39 7.82 -2.21 -20.64
N VAL A 40 7.70 -2.01 -21.96
CA VAL A 40 7.77 -3.10 -22.94
C VAL A 40 9.16 -3.74 -22.94
N GLU A 41 10.21 -2.92 -22.97
CA GLU A 41 11.61 -3.35 -22.96
C GLU A 41 11.96 -4.18 -21.72
N MET A 42 11.42 -3.79 -20.56
CA MET A 42 11.72 -4.40 -19.27
C MET A 42 10.72 -5.50 -18.85
N GLY A 43 9.75 -5.85 -19.72
CA GLY A 43 8.73 -6.85 -19.41
C GLY A 43 7.77 -6.45 -18.27
N LEU A 44 7.56 -5.16 -18.07
CA LEU A 44 6.71 -4.56 -17.04
C LEU A 44 5.36 -4.13 -17.61
N THR A 45 4.38 -3.96 -16.72
CA THR A 45 3.12 -3.31 -17.10
C THR A 45 3.32 -1.80 -17.21
N PRO A 46 2.84 -1.12 -18.28
CA PRO A 46 3.01 0.33 -18.43
C PRO A 46 2.40 1.18 -17.29
N SER A 47 1.37 0.66 -16.62
CA SER A 47 0.80 1.29 -15.43
C SER A 47 1.76 1.28 -14.24
N ALA A 48 2.57 0.23 -14.06
CA ALA A 48 3.56 0.16 -12.99
C ALA A 48 4.63 1.25 -13.16
N VAL A 49 5.22 1.34 -14.36
CA VAL A 49 6.27 2.32 -14.65
C VAL A 49 5.74 3.75 -14.50
N ARG A 50 4.55 4.05 -15.04
CA ARG A 50 3.89 5.37 -14.82
C ARG A 50 3.69 5.70 -13.35
N ASN A 51 3.23 4.73 -12.56
CA ASN A 51 3.01 4.94 -11.14
C ASN A 51 4.32 5.21 -10.39
N TRP A 52 5.41 4.53 -10.75
CA TRP A 52 6.72 4.76 -10.15
C TRP A 52 7.27 6.14 -10.50
N VAL A 53 7.20 6.54 -11.77
CA VAL A 53 7.64 7.89 -12.21
C VAL A 53 6.79 8.98 -11.53
N LYS A 54 5.47 8.79 -11.44
CA LYS A 54 4.59 9.71 -10.73
C LYS A 54 4.95 9.78 -9.24
N GLN A 55 5.22 8.64 -8.60
CA GLN A 55 5.57 8.61 -7.19
C GLN A 55 6.91 9.30 -6.95
N ALA A 56 7.92 9.05 -7.79
CA ALA A 56 9.21 9.73 -7.68
C ALA A 56 9.09 11.25 -7.85
N LYS A 57 8.19 11.73 -8.71
CA LYS A 57 7.89 13.16 -8.81
C LYS A 57 7.26 13.71 -7.52
N VAL A 58 6.36 12.96 -6.88
CA VAL A 58 5.81 13.32 -5.58
C VAL A 58 6.94 13.35 -4.55
N ASP A 59 7.76 12.31 -4.51
CA ASP A 59 8.87 12.15 -3.58
C ASP A 59 9.97 13.23 -3.76
N ALA A 60 10.02 13.89 -4.92
CA ALA A 60 10.88 15.05 -5.20
C ALA A 60 10.21 16.41 -4.89
N GLY A 61 9.05 16.43 -4.21
CA GLY A 61 8.32 17.64 -3.85
C GLY A 61 7.38 18.19 -4.93
N GLY A 62 7.24 17.51 -6.07
CA GLY A 62 6.36 17.90 -7.17
C GLY A 62 4.91 17.41 -7.04
N GLY A 63 4.48 17.03 -5.84
CA GLY A 63 3.14 16.51 -5.55
C GLY A 63 2.08 17.61 -5.48
N GLY A 64 0.88 17.33 -5.97
CA GLY A 64 -0.29 18.18 -5.71
C GLY A 64 -0.82 18.01 -4.28
N GLN A 65 -1.78 18.84 -3.89
CA GLN A 65 -2.40 18.76 -2.56
C GLN A 65 -2.92 17.35 -2.25
N GLY A 66 -2.51 16.78 -1.11
CA GLY A 66 -2.89 15.43 -0.68
C GLY A 66 -2.07 14.30 -1.29
N ALA A 67 -1.06 14.60 -2.13
CA ALA A 67 -0.11 13.60 -2.58
C ALA A 67 0.87 13.26 -1.45
N LEU A 68 0.75 12.04 -0.91
CA LEU A 68 1.68 11.55 0.11
C LEU A 68 2.96 11.02 -0.53
N MET A 69 4.08 11.37 0.09
CA MET A 69 5.40 10.81 -0.11
C MET A 69 5.40 9.31 0.21
N SER A 70 6.37 8.58 -0.34
CA SER A 70 6.50 7.15 -0.09
C SER A 70 6.62 6.84 1.41
N GLU A 71 7.43 7.61 2.14
CA GLU A 71 7.64 7.48 3.58
C GLU A 71 6.36 7.75 4.38
N GLU A 72 5.68 8.87 4.11
CA GLU A 72 4.40 9.21 4.76
C GLU A 72 3.34 8.13 4.55
N ARG A 73 3.31 7.49 3.37
CA ARG A 73 2.39 6.37 3.12
C ARG A 73 2.74 5.14 3.92
N ASP A 74 4.02 4.85 4.11
CA ASP A 74 4.49 3.73 4.91
C ASP A 74 4.18 3.91 6.39
N GLU A 75 4.44 5.11 6.92
CA GLU A 75 4.06 5.48 8.28
C GLU A 75 2.54 5.39 8.48
N LEU A 76 1.75 5.95 7.56
CA LEU A 76 0.29 5.88 7.64
C LEU A 76 -0.21 4.43 7.63
N ARG A 77 0.43 3.54 6.86
CA ARG A 77 0.11 2.11 6.86
C ARG A 77 0.47 1.45 8.19
N ALA A 78 1.64 1.74 8.74
CA ALA A 78 2.10 1.21 10.01
C ALA A 78 1.15 1.64 11.14
N LEU A 79 0.85 2.93 11.23
CA LEU A 79 -0.07 3.51 12.20
C LEU A 79 -1.46 2.89 12.10
N ARG A 80 -2.02 2.72 10.90
CA ARG A 80 -3.33 2.06 10.73
C ARG A 80 -3.32 0.61 11.21
N LYS A 81 -2.21 -0.11 10.99
CA LYS A 81 -2.05 -1.49 11.45
C LYS A 81 -1.98 -1.56 12.98
N GLU A 82 -1.21 -0.68 13.59
CA GLU A 82 -1.09 -0.57 15.04
C GLU A 82 -2.43 -0.17 15.69
N MET A 83 -3.10 0.82 15.13
CA MET A 83 -4.42 1.27 15.59
C MET A 83 -5.45 0.13 15.56
N ARG A 84 -5.43 -0.71 14.52
CA ARG A 84 -6.25 -1.92 14.45
C ARG A 84 -5.88 -2.93 15.53
N LYS A 85 -4.60 -3.12 15.81
CA LYS A 85 -4.11 -4.03 16.86
C LYS A 85 -4.56 -3.55 18.25
N LEU A 86 -4.32 -2.28 18.57
CA LEU A 86 -4.73 -1.66 19.83
C LEU A 86 -6.23 -1.74 20.04
N ARG A 87 -7.03 -1.50 19.00
CA ARG A 87 -8.49 -1.69 19.07
C ARG A 87 -8.88 -3.12 19.42
N GLN A 88 -8.23 -4.11 18.83
CA GLN A 88 -8.52 -5.52 19.12
C GLN A 88 -8.14 -5.90 20.56
N GLU A 89 -6.98 -5.45 21.02
CA GLU A 89 -6.52 -5.66 22.40
C GLU A 89 -7.46 -5.00 23.40
N ASN A 90 -7.87 -3.75 23.14
CA ASN A 90 -8.81 -3.04 23.98
C ASN A 90 -10.17 -3.75 24.08
N GLU A 91 -10.70 -4.25 22.96
CA GLU A 91 -11.93 -5.03 22.94
C GLU A 91 -11.81 -6.35 23.70
N LEU A 92 -10.66 -7.01 23.64
CA LEU A 92 -10.40 -8.21 24.43
C LEU A 92 -10.36 -7.89 25.94
N LEU A 93 -9.66 -6.83 26.33
CA LEU A 93 -9.57 -6.39 27.72
C LEU A 93 -10.94 -6.00 28.29
N LYS A 94 -11.77 -5.30 27.52
CA LYS A 94 -13.15 -4.99 27.91
C LYS A 94 -13.98 -6.25 28.15
N LYS A 95 -13.87 -7.25 27.27
CA LYS A 95 -14.56 -8.53 27.43
C LYS A 95 -14.10 -9.27 28.67
N ALA A 96 -12.80 -9.28 28.95
CA ALA A 96 -12.24 -9.88 30.16
C ALA A 96 -12.75 -9.15 31.42
N ALA A 97 -12.68 -7.82 31.45
CA ALA A 97 -13.20 -7.02 32.56
C ALA A 97 -14.70 -7.27 32.81
N ALA A 98 -15.50 -7.34 31.75
CA ALA A 98 -16.92 -7.66 31.85
C ALA A 98 -17.18 -9.09 32.36
N PHE A 99 -16.33 -10.06 31.96
CA PHE A 99 -16.41 -11.43 32.47
C PHE A 99 -16.11 -11.48 33.98
N PHE A 100 -15.00 -10.89 34.42
CA PHE A 100 -14.62 -10.89 35.84
C PHE A 100 -15.61 -10.11 36.72
N ALA A 101 -16.15 -8.99 36.22
CA ALA A 101 -17.20 -8.26 36.94
C ALA A 101 -18.43 -9.14 37.17
N ARG A 102 -18.82 -9.97 36.20
CA ARG A 102 -19.96 -10.88 36.32
C ARG A 102 -19.70 -12.05 37.26
N GLU A 103 -18.51 -12.64 37.25
CA GLU A 103 -18.16 -13.74 38.16
C GLU A 103 -17.94 -13.29 39.61
N GLY A 104 -17.39 -12.10 39.84
CA GLY A 104 -17.22 -11.54 41.19
C GLY A 104 -18.50 -11.03 41.84
N MET A 105 -19.63 -11.01 41.10
CA MET A 105 -20.97 -10.72 41.60
C MET A 105 -21.81 -11.98 41.85
N SER A 106 -21.21 -13.17 41.73
CA SER A 106 -21.77 -14.46 42.16
C SER A 106 -21.11 -14.92 43.45
#